data_AF-A0A720RSG3-F1
#
_entry.id   AF-A0A720RSG3-F1
#
_cell.length_a   1.000
_cell.length_b   1.000
_cell.length_c   1.000
_cell.angle_alpha   90.00
_cell.angle_beta   90.00
_cell.angle_gamma   90.00
#
_symmetry.space_group_name_H-M   'P 1'
#
loop_
_entity.id
_entity.type
_entity.pdbx_description
1 polymer ?
#
loop_
_entity_poly.entity_id
_entity_poly.type
_entity_poly.pdbx_seq_one_letter_code
_entity_poly.pdbx_strand_id
1 'polypeptide(L)' 'GYVSFIARFSEQGKNGAIIERSRFIKENGQWYYIDGTRPQLGRNDPCPCGSGKKFKKCCGQ' A
#
# COMPACT_ATOMS: atom_id res chain seq x y z
N GLY A 1 -4.98 -6.03 -16.20
CA GLY A 1 -5.77 -5.19 -15.28
C GLY A 1 -4.87 -4.55 -14.24
N TYR A 2 -5.31 -3.46 -13.63
CA TYR A 2 -4.60 -2.79 -12.53
C TYR A 2 -5.47 -2.79 -11.27
N VAL A 3 -4.85 -2.95 -10.11
CA VAL A 3 -5.50 -2.80 -8.80
C VAL A 3 -4.66 -1.85 -7.97
N SER A 4 -5.29 -0.84 -7.36
CA SER A 4 -4.65 0.00 -6.34
C SER A 4 -5.24 -0.34 -4.99
N PHE A 5 -4.40 -0.66 -4.01
CA PHE A 5 -4.87 -1.08 -2.69
C PHE A 5 -3.99 -0.57 -1.55
N ILE A 6 -4.55 -0.64 -0.34
CA ILE A 6 -3.85 -0.44 0.92
C ILE A 6 -4.03 -1.71 1.76
N ALA A 7 -2.96 -2.46 1.99
CA ALA A 7 -2.95 -3.58 2.92
C ALA A 7 -2.36 -3.11 4.25
N ARG A 8 -3.18 -3.09 5.31
CA ARG A 8 -2.76 -2.70 6.66
C ARG A 8 -2.35 -3.93 7.45
N PHE A 9 -1.28 -3.81 8.24
CA PHE A 9 -0.77 -4.90 9.06
C PHE A 9 -0.24 -4.37 10.39
N SER A 10 -0.11 -5.27 11.36
CA SER A 10 0.49 -5.00 12.68
C SER A 10 1.57 -6.04 12.92
N GLU A 11 2.80 -5.58 13.17
CA GLU A 11 3.95 -6.43 13.44
C GLU A 11 4.68 -5.90 14.68
N GLN A 12 4.88 -6.77 15.69
CA GLN A 12 5.54 -6.41 16.96
C GLN A 12 4.97 -5.13 17.61
N GLY A 13 3.64 -4.93 17.53
CA GLY A 13 2.97 -3.75 18.08
C GLY A 13 3.13 -2.46 17.26
N LYS A 14 3.81 -2.52 16.10
CA LYS A 14 3.91 -1.41 15.15
C LYS A 14 2.92 -1.60 14.01
N ASN A 15 2.10 -0.58 13.78
CA ASN A 15 1.17 -0.55 12.65
C ASN A 15 1.89 -0.10 11.37
N GLY A 16 1.68 -0.84 10.29
CA GLY A 16 2.20 -0.56 8.96
C GLY A 16 1.13 -0.61 7.89
N ALA A 17 1.49 -0.17 6.69
CA ALA A 17 0.65 -0.38 5.51
C ALA A 17 1.53 -0.53 4.26
N ILE A 18 1.12 -1.45 3.38
CA ILE A 18 1.58 -1.55 2.01
C ILE A 18 0.59 -0.80 1.15
N ILE A 19 1.05 0.21 0.41
CA ILE A 19 0.27 0.86 -0.64
C ILE A 19 0.91 0.48 -1.95
N GLU A 20 0.09 -0.05 -2.85
CA GLU A 20 0.60 -0.55 -4.13
C GLU A 20 -0.42 -0.34 -5.23
N ARG A 21 0.09 -0.03 -6.43
CA ARG A 21 -0.64 -0.22 -7.68
C ARG A 21 -0.02 -1.40 -8.42
N SER A 22 -0.74 -2.51 -8.45
CA SER A 22 -0.28 -3.78 -9.03
C SER A 22 -0.90 -4.03 -10.40
N ARG A 23 -0.12 -4.65 -11.28
CA ARG A 23 -0.52 -5.07 -12.61
C ARG A 23 -0.73 -6.58 -12.63
N PHE A 24 -1.84 -6.99 -13.22
CA PHE A 24 -2.19 -8.40 -13.42
C PHE A 24 -2.47 -8.67 -14.88
N ILE A 25 -2.05 -9.83 -15.39
CA ILE A 25 -2.48 -10.35 -16.69
C ILE A 25 -3.50 -11.47 -16.49
N LYS A 26 -4.44 -11.60 -17.43
CA LYS A 26 -5.38 -12.72 -17.45
C LYS A 26 -5.06 -13.60 -18.65
N GLU A 27 -4.60 -14.82 -18.40
CA GLU A 27 -4.30 -15.82 -19.44
C GLU A 27 -5.09 -17.09 -19.15
N ASN A 28 -5.74 -17.65 -20.18
CA ASN A 28 -6.55 -18.88 -20.06
C ASN A 28 -7.57 -18.85 -18.91
N GLY A 29 -8.14 -17.68 -18.63
CA GLY A 29 -9.10 -17.49 -17.54
C GLY A 29 -8.49 -17.21 -16.16
N GLN A 30 -7.18 -17.44 -15.99
CA GLN A 30 -6.46 -17.30 -14.73
C GLN A 30 -5.78 -15.93 -14.61
N TRP A 31 -5.78 -15.34 -13.41
CA TRP A 31 -5.09 -14.09 -13.14
C TRP A 31 -3.68 -14.33 -12.59
N TYR A 32 -2.70 -13.63 -13.13
CA TYR A 32 -1.31 -13.67 -12.70
C TYR A 32 -0.84 -12.28 -12.29
N TYR A 33 -0.20 -12.18 -11.13
CA TYR A 33 0.51 -10.98 -10.71
C TYR A 33 1.75 -10.81 -11.59
N ILE A 34 1.97 -9.60 -12.10
CA ILE A 34 3.15 -9.27 -12.90
C ILE A 34 4.12 -8.45 -12.06
N ASP A 35 3.70 -7.26 -11.64
CA ASP A 35 4.51 -6.35 -10.83
C ASP A 35 3.62 -5.34 -10.09
N GLY A 36 4.27 -4.53 -9.26
CA GLY A 36 3.66 -3.52 -8.42
C GLY A 36 4.55 -2.30 -8.29
N THR A 37 3.92 -1.13 -8.19
CA THR A 37 4.60 0.13 -7.94
C THR A 37 4.12 0.73 -6.63
N ARG A 38 5.05 1.28 -5.85
CA ARG A 38 4.73 2.01 -4.62
C ARG A 38 4.47 3.48 -4.97
N PRO A 39 3.24 3.98 -4.81
CA PRO A 39 2.97 5.40 -5.00
C PRO A 39 3.70 6.23 -3.92
N GLN A 40 4.16 7.42 -4.31
CA GLN A 40 4.78 8.35 -3.37
C GLN A 40 3.72 9.00 -2.49
N LEU A 41 3.94 9.01 -1.18
CA LEU A 41 3.14 9.77 -0.23
C LEU A 41 3.79 11.11 0.09
N GLY A 42 2.98 12.16 0.08
CA GLY A 42 3.38 13.46 0.60
C GLY A 42 3.57 13.39 2.12
N ARG A 43 4.56 14.13 2.63
CA ARG A 43 4.86 14.21 4.08
C ARG A 43 3.64 14.58 4.94
N ASN A 44 2.71 15.36 4.40
CA ASN A 44 1.52 15.85 5.10
C ASN A 44 0.26 15.00 4.88
N ASP A 45 0.31 13.98 4.02
CA ASP A 45 -0.85 13.13 3.71
C ASP A 45 -1.27 12.30 4.92
N PRO A 46 -2.54 11.87 5.01
CA PRO A 46 -2.98 10.91 6.02
C PRO A 46 -2.14 9.63 5.97
N CYS A 47 -1.70 9.16 7.14
CA CYS A 47 -0.88 7.95 7.21
C CYS A 47 -1.71 6.70 6.85
N PRO A 48 -1.25 5.86 5.91
CA PRO A 48 -2.03 4.73 5.40
C PRO A 48 -2.24 3.60 6.41
N CYS A 49 -1.42 3.54 7.47
CA CYS A 49 -1.54 2.56 8.54
C CYS A 49 -2.83 2.70 9.37
N GLY A 50 -3.63 3.75 9.14
CA GLY A 50 -4.90 3.95 9.84
C GLY A 50 -4.78 4.61 11.21
N SER A 51 -3.61 5.14 11.58
CA SER A 51 -3.38 5.80 12.87
C SER A 51 -4.07 7.17 13.03
N GLY A 52 -4.66 7.72 11.96
CA GLY A 52 -5.23 9.07 11.92
C GLY A 52 -4.20 10.21 11.92
N LYS A 53 -2.89 9.91 12.03
CA LYS A 53 -1.80 10.90 12.00
C LYS A 53 -1.38 11.24 10.56
N LYS A 54 -0.68 12.37 10.37
CA LYS A 54 0.03 12.68 9.12
C LYS A 54 1.20 11.71 8.92
N PHE A 55 1.55 11.39 7.67
CA PHE A 55 2.59 10.43 7.32
C PHE A 55 3.94 10.73 8.00
N LYS A 56 4.42 11.98 7.95
CA LYS A 56 5.67 12.43 8.61
C LYS A 56 5.68 12.31 10.15
N LYS A 57 4.52 12.13 10.78
CA LYS A 57 4.37 11.99 12.25
C LYS A 57 4.03 10.54 12.63
N CYS A 58 4.17 9.60 11.70
CA CYS A 58 3.81 8.19 11.88
C CYS A 58 4.78 7.30 11.10
N CYS A 59 4.35 6.64 10.02
CA CYS A 59 5.20 5.67 9.31
C CYS A 59 6.32 6.29 8.46
N GLY A 60 6.30 7.61 8.24
CA GLY A 60 7.34 8.35 7.52
C GLY A 60 8.30 9.12 8.44
N GLN A 61 8.41 8.70 9.71
CA GLN A 61 9.45 9.16 10.63
C GLN A 61 10.77 8.42 10.39
#